data_AF-A0A842UCL9-F1
#
_entry.id   AF-A0A842UCL9-F1
#
_cell.length_a   1.000
_cell.length_b   1.000
_cell.length_c   1.000
_cell.angle_alpha   90.00
_cell.angle_beta   90.00
_cell.angle_gamma   90.00
#
_symmetry.space_group_name_H-M   'P 1'
#
loop_
_entity.id
_entity.type
_entity.pdbx_description
1 polymer ?
#
loop_
_entity_poly.entity_id
_entity_poly.type
_entity_poly.pdbx_seq_one_letter_code
_entity_poly.pdbx_strand_id
1 'polypeptide(L)'
;MSEKTLKKSEVLAINAILARISKDGTEEAPTKLSRRFAYGIAKNSRRIKDEVESIQEAMKPVSEYEQKRIDLCKKYADKDDEGNPILKDNVYQGLRDNEEFRKEIDALSDEYEKSIEGVNTILSEETAIDFYEIPLDDFPEQISVGEMEVLLPLVKEE
;
A
#
# COMPACT_ATOMS: atom_id res chain seq x y z
N MET A 1 25.64 8.87 -6.86
CA MET A 1 24.77 7.67 -6.86
C MET A 1 25.05 7.01 -5.54
N SER A 2 24.28 7.40 -4.53
CA SER A 2 24.34 6.85 -3.19
C SER A 2 23.39 5.65 -3.14
N GLU A 3 23.94 4.46 -2.93
CA GLU A 3 23.13 3.26 -2.70
C GLU A 3 22.47 3.40 -1.33
N LYS A 4 21.14 3.35 -1.29
CA LYS A 4 20.36 3.45 -0.03
C LYS A 4 19.75 2.09 0.26
N THR A 5 20.01 1.58 1.46
CA THR A 5 19.37 0.37 1.98
C THR A 5 18.06 0.76 2.65
N LEU A 6 16.96 0.18 2.20
CA LEU A 6 15.60 0.45 2.69
C LEU A 6 14.86 -0.87 2.92
N LYS A 7 13.93 -0.87 3.85
CA LYS A 7 12.96 -1.97 3.98
C LYS A 7 12.01 -1.95 2.79
N LYS A 8 11.56 -3.13 2.35
CA LYS A 8 10.55 -3.25 1.30
C LYS A 8 9.26 -2.49 1.62
N SER A 9 8.88 -2.38 2.90
CA SER A 9 7.79 -1.50 3.35
C SER A 9 8.02 -0.02 3.03
N GLU A 10 9.25 0.46 3.15
CA GLU A 10 9.63 1.86 2.85
C GLU A 10 9.64 2.09 1.34
N VAL A 11 10.08 1.10 0.55
CA VAL A 11 10.00 1.14 -0.93
C VAL A 11 8.55 1.28 -1.40
N LEU A 12 7.61 0.55 -0.80
CA LEU A 12 6.18 0.70 -1.06
C LEU A 12 5.67 2.10 -0.68
N ALA A 13 6.09 2.64 0.47
CA ALA A 13 5.70 3.97 0.92
C ALA A 13 6.18 5.07 -0.04
N ILE A 14 7.44 4.98 -0.49
CA ILE A 14 7.99 5.86 -1.53
C ILE A 14 7.14 5.75 -2.79
N ASN A 15 6.87 4.54 -3.29
CA ASN A 15 6.06 4.34 -4.49
C ASN A 15 4.66 4.95 -4.37
N ALA A 16 4.00 4.79 -3.21
CA ALA A 16 2.67 5.36 -2.97
C ALA A 16 2.69 6.90 -3.04
N ILE A 17 3.71 7.53 -2.46
CA ILE A 17 3.87 8.99 -2.51
C ILE A 17 4.17 9.46 -3.93
N LEU A 18 5.10 8.81 -4.64
CA LEU A 18 5.42 9.13 -6.03
C LEU A 18 4.18 9.01 -6.94
N ALA A 19 3.36 7.97 -6.75
CA ALA A 19 2.14 7.76 -7.51
C ALA A 19 1.08 8.82 -7.21
N ARG A 20 0.92 9.23 -5.95
CA ARG A 20 -0.01 10.30 -5.56
C ARG A 20 0.42 11.65 -6.14
N ILE A 21 1.68 12.04 -5.96
CA ILE A 21 2.20 13.30 -6.50
C ILE A 21 2.07 13.34 -8.04
N SER A 22 2.20 12.18 -8.71
CA SER A 22 1.98 12.07 -10.15
C SER A 22 0.51 12.22 -10.57
N LYS A 23 -0.44 11.83 -9.71
CA LYS A 23 -1.90 11.89 -9.96
C LYS A 23 -2.52 13.23 -9.59
N ASP A 24 -2.01 13.93 -8.58
CA ASP A 24 -2.55 15.22 -8.12
C ASP A 24 -2.46 16.34 -9.19
N GLY A 25 -1.84 16.06 -10.34
CA GLY A 25 -1.88 16.92 -11.52
C GLY A 25 -3.21 16.97 -12.29
N THR A 26 -4.28 16.24 -11.90
CA THR A 26 -5.43 16.04 -12.81
C THR A 26 -6.77 16.70 -12.52
N GLU A 27 -7.17 17.20 -11.34
CA GLU A 27 -8.58 17.68 -11.22
C GLU A 27 -8.89 19.04 -10.56
N GLU A 28 -8.15 19.57 -9.56
CA GLU A 28 -8.59 20.83 -8.92
C GLU A 28 -7.56 21.97 -8.80
N ALA A 29 -6.27 21.69 -8.99
CA ALA A 29 -5.25 22.70 -9.29
C ALA A 29 -3.99 21.96 -9.76
N PRO A 30 -3.58 22.05 -11.03
CA PRO A 30 -2.36 21.38 -11.47
C PRO A 30 -1.18 22.10 -10.82
N THR A 31 -0.68 21.57 -9.70
CA THR A 31 0.64 21.95 -9.21
C THR A 31 1.62 21.55 -10.31
N LYS A 32 2.05 22.54 -11.10
CA LYS A 32 2.95 22.30 -12.23
C LYS A 32 4.30 21.90 -11.65
N LEU A 33 4.52 20.60 -11.50
CA LEU A 33 5.79 20.05 -11.06
C LEU A 33 6.92 20.59 -11.93
N SER A 34 8.05 20.92 -11.30
CA SER A 34 9.24 21.30 -12.05
C SER A 34 9.62 20.14 -12.98
N ARG A 35 10.12 20.44 -14.19
CA ARG A 35 10.51 19.40 -15.15
C ARG A 35 11.56 18.44 -14.57
N ARG A 36 12.41 18.95 -13.69
CA ARG A 36 13.47 18.18 -13.00
C ARG A 36 12.89 17.24 -11.96
N PHE A 37 11.96 17.71 -11.14
CA PHE A 37 11.27 16.89 -10.16
C PHE A 37 10.42 15.81 -10.82
N ALA A 38 9.64 16.14 -11.85
CA ALA A 38 8.87 15.17 -12.62
C ALA A 38 9.77 14.10 -13.26
N TYR A 39 10.93 14.49 -13.80
CA TYR A 39 11.93 13.54 -14.30
C TYR A 39 12.47 12.63 -13.18
N GLY A 40 12.76 13.20 -12.01
CA GLY A 40 13.24 12.45 -10.85
C GLY A 40 12.22 11.42 -10.36
N ILE A 41 10.95 11.81 -10.23
CA ILE A 41 9.85 10.90 -9.93
C ILE A 41 9.81 9.76 -10.95
N ALA A 42 9.73 10.08 -12.25
CA ALA A 42 9.62 9.06 -13.29
C ALA A 42 10.80 8.08 -13.28
N LYS A 43 12.02 8.57 -13.01
CA LYS A 43 13.22 7.74 -12.92
C LYS A 43 13.21 6.84 -11.69
N ASN A 44 12.81 7.36 -10.53
CA ASN A 44 12.72 6.60 -9.29
C ASN A 44 11.59 5.56 -9.34
N SER A 45 10.41 5.91 -9.85
CA SER A 45 9.32 4.96 -10.08
C SER A 45 9.75 3.80 -10.98
N ARG A 46 10.56 4.07 -12.01
CA ARG A 46 11.11 3.00 -12.86
C ARG A 46 12.13 2.12 -12.12
N ARG A 47 12.95 2.69 -11.24
CA ARG A 47 14.00 1.97 -10.50
C ARG A 47 13.42 1.04 -9.43
N ILE A 48 12.31 1.41 -8.80
CA ILE A 48 11.64 0.60 -7.78
C ILE A 48 10.57 -0.34 -8.35
N LYS A 49 10.30 -0.27 -9.66
CA LYS A 49 9.17 -0.96 -10.28
C LYS A 49 9.19 -2.47 -10.02
N ASP A 50 10.30 -3.12 -10.32
CA ASP A 50 10.42 -4.59 -10.22
C ASP A 50 10.30 -5.05 -8.75
N GLU A 51 10.85 -4.27 -7.82
CA GLU A 51 10.73 -4.51 -6.38
C GLU A 51 9.28 -4.36 -5.91
N VAL A 52 8.61 -3.29 -6.33
CA VAL A 52 7.18 -3.07 -6.02
C VAL A 52 6.32 -4.18 -6.60
N GLU A 53 6.56 -4.61 -7.84
CA GLU A 53 5.84 -5.73 -8.46
C GLU A 53 6.06 -7.02 -7.67
N SER A 54 7.31 -7.34 -7.28
CA SER A 54 7.61 -8.51 -6.45
C SER A 54 6.88 -8.49 -5.10
N ILE A 55 6.85 -7.34 -4.42
CA ILE A 55 6.13 -7.19 -3.15
C ILE A 55 4.62 -7.34 -3.38
N GLN A 56 4.06 -6.73 -4.43
CA GLN A 56 2.64 -6.85 -4.75
C GLN A 56 2.24 -8.29 -5.05
N GLU A 57 3.09 -9.05 -5.75
CA GLU A 57 2.87 -10.48 -5.99
C GLU A 57 2.87 -11.29 -4.69
N ALA A 58 3.82 -11.01 -3.79
CA ALA A 58 3.85 -11.63 -2.48
C ALA A 58 2.62 -11.28 -1.62
N MET A 59 2.03 -10.10 -1.81
CA MET A 59 0.83 -9.66 -1.09
C MET A 59 -0.49 -10.24 -1.65
N LYS A 60 -0.50 -10.86 -2.84
CA LYS A 60 -1.72 -11.43 -3.44
C LYS A 60 -2.49 -12.36 -2.50
N PRO A 61 -1.86 -13.30 -1.77
CA PRO A 61 -2.57 -14.16 -0.82
C PRO A 61 -3.28 -13.39 0.29
N VAL A 62 -2.70 -12.27 0.75
CA VAL A 62 -3.33 -11.42 1.77
C VAL A 62 -4.56 -10.72 1.20
N SER A 63 -4.47 -10.21 -0.04
CA SER A 63 -5.63 -9.63 -0.73
C SER A 63 -6.75 -10.66 -0.98
N GLU A 64 -6.39 -11.90 -1.31
CA GLU A 64 -7.35 -13.00 -1.45
C GLU A 64 -8.01 -13.37 -0.12
N TYR A 65 -7.24 -13.44 0.96
CA TYR A 65 -7.76 -13.65 2.32
C TYR A 65 -8.76 -12.56 2.71
N GLU A 66 -8.40 -11.30 2.50
CA GLU A 66 -9.28 -10.15 2.76
C GLU A 66 -10.60 -10.26 1.99
N GLN A 67 -10.54 -10.58 0.70
CA GLN A 67 -11.72 -10.76 -0.14
C GLN A 67 -12.59 -11.92 0.36
N LYS A 68 -11.99 -13.09 0.61
CA LYS A 68 -12.70 -14.26 1.15
C LYS A 68 -13.32 -13.96 2.52
N ARG A 69 -12.62 -13.25 3.39
CA ARG A 69 -13.15 -12.82 4.70
C ARG A 69 -14.37 -11.93 4.54
N ILE A 70 -14.31 -10.93 3.66
CA ILE A 70 -15.45 -10.05 3.37
C ILE A 70 -16.64 -10.85 2.85
N ASP A 71 -16.40 -11.82 1.97
CA ASP A 71 -17.46 -12.64 1.39
C ASP A 71 -18.09 -13.58 2.44
N LEU A 72 -17.30 -14.13 3.37
CA LEU A 72 -17.81 -14.85 4.54
C LEU A 72 -18.67 -13.94 5.43
N CYS A 73 -18.20 -12.74 5.72
CA CYS A 73 -18.97 -11.76 6.49
C CYS A 73 -20.32 -11.45 5.80
N LYS A 74 -20.33 -11.22 4.48
CA LYS A 74 -21.58 -10.99 3.73
C LYS A 74 -22.50 -12.20 3.70
N LYS A 75 -21.94 -13.41 3.60
CA LYS A 75 -22.69 -14.67 3.55
C LYS A 75 -23.45 -14.92 4.85
N TYR A 76 -22.83 -14.64 5.99
CA TYR A 76 -23.35 -14.96 7.32
C TYR A 76 -23.92 -13.77 8.09
N ALA A 77 -23.83 -12.56 7.56
CA ALA A 77 -24.45 -11.39 8.16
C ALA A 77 -25.98 -11.50 8.18
N ASP A 78 -26.59 -10.84 9.16
CA ASP A 78 -28.02 -10.56 9.14
C ASP A 78 -28.39 -9.81 7.86
N LYS A 79 -29.54 -10.14 7.29
CA LYS A 79 -30.05 -9.53 6.06
C LYS A 79 -31.26 -8.67 6.33
N ASP A 80 -31.38 -7.57 5.60
CA ASP A 80 -32.59 -6.75 5.56
C ASP A 80 -33.71 -7.43 4.75
N ASP A 81 -34.87 -6.77 4.68
CA ASP A 81 -36.04 -7.26 3.95
C ASP A 81 -35.82 -7.38 2.43
N GLU A 82 -34.77 -6.75 1.90
CA GLU A 82 -34.36 -6.83 0.49
C GLU A 82 -33.29 -7.91 0.25
N GLY A 83 -32.84 -8.59 1.31
CA GLY A 83 -31.83 -9.65 1.26
C GLY A 83 -30.39 -9.15 1.25
N ASN A 84 -30.15 -7.86 1.52
CA ASN A 84 -28.82 -7.27 1.61
C ASN A 84 -28.26 -7.39 3.04
N PRO A 85 -26.94 -7.56 3.21
CA PRO A 85 -26.33 -7.66 4.53
C PRO A 85 -26.43 -6.32 5.29
N ILE A 86 -26.85 -6.39 6.56
CA ILE A 86 -26.99 -5.23 7.43
C ILE A 86 -25.61 -4.79 7.93
N LEU A 87 -25.25 -3.53 7.62
CA LEU A 87 -24.05 -2.86 8.10
C LEU A 87 -24.42 -1.78 9.11
N LYS A 88 -23.79 -1.81 10.29
CA LYS A 88 -23.89 -0.74 11.29
C LYS A 88 -22.49 -0.31 11.69
N ASP A 89 -22.19 0.98 11.56
CA ASP A 89 -20.86 1.53 11.85
C ASP A 89 -19.70 0.80 11.12
N ASN A 90 -19.93 0.44 9.84
CA ASN A 90 -19.02 -0.37 9.01
C ASN A 90 -18.76 -1.80 9.52
N VAL A 91 -19.63 -2.34 10.37
CA VAL A 91 -19.55 -3.71 10.88
C VAL A 91 -20.80 -4.50 10.47
N TYR A 92 -20.59 -5.69 9.91
CA TYR A 92 -21.64 -6.66 9.60
C TYR A 92 -22.30 -7.19 10.87
N GLN A 93 -23.63 -7.14 10.91
CA GLN A 93 -24.42 -7.61 12.07
C GLN A 93 -24.64 -9.12 12.03
N GLY A 94 -24.95 -9.74 13.18
CA GLY A 94 -25.32 -11.17 13.28
C GLY A 94 -24.16 -12.17 13.27
N LEU A 95 -22.93 -11.74 13.01
CA LEU A 95 -21.78 -12.65 12.86
C LEU A 95 -21.31 -13.30 14.17
N ARG A 96 -21.45 -12.59 15.30
CA ARG A 96 -20.82 -13.01 16.56
C ARG A 96 -21.36 -14.34 17.07
N ASP A 97 -22.64 -14.60 16.89
CA ASP A 97 -23.32 -15.78 17.45
C ASP A 97 -23.44 -16.93 16.44
N ASN A 98 -22.90 -16.76 15.23
CA ASN A 98 -22.96 -17.77 14.19
C ASN A 98 -21.78 -18.76 14.28
N GLU A 99 -22.06 -19.99 14.73
CA GLU A 99 -21.03 -21.04 14.87
C GLU A 99 -20.43 -21.51 13.54
N GLU A 100 -21.22 -21.51 12.46
CA GLU A 100 -20.71 -21.89 11.13
C GLU A 100 -19.74 -20.84 10.60
N PHE A 101 -20.07 -19.56 10.77
CA PHE A 101 -19.17 -18.46 10.44
C PHE A 101 -17.85 -18.59 11.19
N ARG A 102 -17.87 -18.85 12.50
CA ARG A 102 -16.66 -19.05 13.30
C ARG A 102 -15.80 -20.18 12.76
N LYS A 103 -16.40 -21.33 12.43
CA LYS A 103 -15.67 -22.46 11.84
C LYS A 103 -15.05 -22.12 10.48
N GLU A 104 -15.79 -21.45 9.60
CA GLU A 104 -15.28 -21.08 8.27
C GLU A 104 -14.20 -20.00 8.34
N ILE A 105 -14.32 -19.02 9.25
CA ILE A 105 -13.30 -17.96 9.40
C ILE A 105 -12.04 -18.47 10.10
N ASP A 106 -12.16 -19.38 11.07
CA ASP A 106 -11.02 -20.02 11.71
C ASP A 106 -10.26 -20.87 10.68
N ALA A 107 -10.97 -21.70 9.91
CA ALA A 107 -10.35 -22.49 8.84
C ALA A 107 -9.69 -21.62 7.75
N LEU A 108 -10.31 -20.49 7.39
CA LEU A 108 -9.73 -19.54 6.46
C LEU A 108 -8.48 -18.86 7.05
N SER A 109 -8.50 -18.54 8.34
CA SER A 109 -7.35 -17.93 9.01
C SER A 109 -6.18 -18.91 9.09
N ASP A 110 -6.43 -20.18 9.42
CA ASP A 110 -5.42 -21.25 9.41
C ASP A 110 -4.84 -21.50 8.01
N GLU A 111 -5.67 -21.45 6.95
CA GLU A 111 -5.23 -21.60 5.56
C GLU A 111 -4.22 -20.51 5.16
N TYR A 112 -4.42 -19.28 5.63
CA TYR A 112 -3.64 -18.11 5.22
C TYR A 112 -2.61 -17.63 6.25
N GLU A 113 -2.58 -18.21 7.46
CA GLU A 113 -1.68 -17.81 8.57
C GLU A 113 -0.23 -17.68 8.09
N LYS A 114 0.30 -18.75 7.47
CA LYS A 114 1.68 -18.78 6.95
C LYS A 114 1.93 -17.76 5.85
N SER A 115 0.93 -17.50 5.01
CA SER A 115 1.03 -16.51 3.93
C SER A 115 1.10 -15.10 4.50
N ILE A 116 0.31 -14.80 5.53
CA ILE A 116 0.29 -13.50 6.21
C ILE A 116 1.61 -13.27 6.95
N GLU A 117 2.11 -14.27 7.68
CA GLU A 117 3.43 -14.21 8.33
C GLU A 117 4.57 -14.04 7.31
N GLY A 118 4.50 -14.74 6.18
CA GLY A 118 5.44 -14.63 5.08
C GLY A 118 5.50 -13.21 4.51
N VAL A 119 4.35 -12.54 4.34
CA VAL A 119 4.31 -11.15 3.87
C VAL A 119 4.95 -10.19 4.86
N ASN A 120 4.70 -10.34 6.16
CA ASN A 120 5.34 -9.50 7.18
C ASN A 120 6.87 -9.65 7.15
N THR A 121 7.35 -10.87 6.90
CA THR A 121 8.79 -11.14 6.73
C THR A 121 9.31 -10.40 5.51
N ILE A 122 8.68 -10.57 4.34
CA ILE A 122 9.08 -9.89 3.09
C ILE A 122 9.10 -8.38 3.26
N LEU A 123 8.07 -7.79 3.88
CA LEU A 123 8.01 -6.34 4.09
C LEU A 123 9.13 -5.81 5.00
N SER A 124 9.65 -6.65 5.89
CA SER A 124 10.77 -6.32 6.79
C SER A 124 12.15 -6.51 6.16
N GLU A 125 12.24 -7.22 5.03
CA GLU A 125 13.50 -7.42 4.31
C GLU A 125 14.05 -6.09 3.79
N GLU A 126 15.37 -5.97 3.85
CA GLU A 126 16.10 -4.82 3.32
C GLU A 126 16.50 -5.06 1.87
N THR A 127 16.40 -4.02 1.05
CA THR A 127 16.82 -4.01 -0.35
C THR A 127 17.64 -2.75 -0.62
N ALA A 128 18.67 -2.88 -1.43
CA ALA A 128 19.55 -1.79 -1.80
C ALA A 128 19.09 -1.20 -3.13
N ILE A 129 18.74 0.09 -3.11
CA ILE A 129 18.26 0.80 -4.30
C ILE A 129 19.15 2.02 -4.54
N ASP A 130 19.72 2.09 -5.73
CA ASP A 130 20.34 3.33 -6.23
C ASP A 130 19.22 4.28 -6.66
N PHE A 131 18.91 5.30 -5.86
CA PHE A 131 17.92 6.33 -6.22
C PHE A 131 18.52 7.45 -7.04
N TYR A 132 17.69 8.05 -7.89
CA TYR A 132 18.01 9.30 -8.53
C TYR A 132 17.76 10.41 -7.53
N GLU A 133 18.84 11.01 -7.07
CA GLU A 133 18.83 12.14 -6.16
C GLU A 133 18.30 13.40 -6.86
N ILE A 134 17.40 14.10 -6.18
CA ILE A 134 16.76 15.31 -6.64
C ILE A 134 17.22 16.45 -5.71
N PRO A 135 17.70 17.59 -6.25
CA PRO A 135 18.01 18.76 -5.44
C PRO A 135 16.80 19.21 -4.64
N LEU A 136 17.00 19.62 -3.38
CA LEU A 136 15.91 20.10 -2.52
C LEU A 136 15.13 21.26 -3.18
N ASP A 137 15.83 22.16 -3.87
CA ASP A 137 15.24 23.30 -4.60
C ASP A 137 14.27 22.89 -5.72
N ASP A 138 14.35 21.65 -6.21
CA ASP A 138 13.45 21.15 -7.25
C ASP A 138 12.14 20.58 -6.65
N PHE A 139 12.06 20.34 -5.33
CA PHE A 139 10.85 19.82 -4.66
C PHE A 139 9.75 20.88 -4.57
N PRO A 140 8.47 20.52 -4.76
CA PRO A 140 7.35 21.44 -4.62
C PRO A 140 7.08 21.83 -3.16
N GLU A 141 6.68 23.09 -2.95
CA GLU A 141 6.41 23.66 -1.62
C GLU A 141 5.21 23.02 -0.90
N GLN A 142 4.29 22.37 -1.62
CA GLN A 142 3.08 21.77 -1.03
C GLN A 142 3.28 20.34 -0.48
N ILE A 143 4.51 19.84 -0.38
CA ILE A 143 4.79 18.52 0.20
C ILE A 143 4.62 18.58 1.72
N SER A 144 3.87 17.63 2.27
CA SER A 144 3.70 17.53 3.72
C SER A 144 4.99 17.05 4.40
N VAL A 145 5.18 17.37 5.69
CA VAL A 145 6.38 16.94 6.44
C VAL A 145 6.54 15.43 6.41
N GLY A 146 5.45 14.67 6.59
CA GLY A 146 5.48 13.21 6.55
C GLY A 146 5.80 12.64 5.15
N GLU A 147 5.40 13.32 4.08
CA GLU A 147 5.85 12.93 2.73
C GLU A 147 7.34 13.17 2.55
N MET A 148 7.82 14.31 3.05
CA MET A 148 9.22 14.67 2.92
C MET A 148 10.11 13.68 3.67
N GLU A 149 9.72 13.23 4.86
CA GLU A 149 10.42 12.19 5.63
C GLU A 149 10.60 10.90 4.83
N VAL A 150 9.57 10.45 4.12
CA VAL A 150 9.65 9.24 3.28
C VAL A 150 10.46 9.49 2.01
N LEU A 151 10.47 10.71 1.48
CA LEU A 151 11.22 11.08 0.28
C LEU A 151 12.69 11.46 0.56
N LEU A 152 13.12 11.55 1.82
CA LEU A 152 14.51 11.85 2.19
C LEU A 152 15.56 11.00 1.43
N PRO A 153 15.36 9.69 1.18
CA PRO A 153 16.34 8.90 0.41
C PRO A 153 16.54 9.39 -1.03
N LEU A 154 15.62 10.20 -1.57
CA LEU A 154 15.66 10.77 -2.92
C LEU A 154 16.24 12.19 -2.91
N VAL A 155 16.51 12.79 -1.75
CA VAL A 155 17.05 14.15 -1.65
C VAL A 155 18.55 14.12 -1.84
N LYS A 156 19.06 15.03 -2.66
CA LYS A 156 20.49 15.25 -2.79
C LYS A 156 21.02 16.01 -1.58
N GLU A 157 21.81 15.34 -0.73
CA GLU A 157 22.58 15.97 0.33
C GLU A 157 23.79 16.71 -0.29
N GLU A 158 24.10 17.92 0.20
CA GLU A 158 25.19 18.78 -0.32
C GLU A 158 26.59 18.17 -0.16
#